data_AF-A0A3A9VIM2-F1
#
_entry.id   AF-A0A3A9VIM2-F1
#
_cell.length_a   1.000
_cell.length_b   1.000
_cell.length_c   1.000
_cell.angle_alpha   90.00
_cell.angle_beta   90.00
_cell.angle_gamma   90.00
#
_symmetry.space_group_name_H-M   'P 1'
#
loop_
_entity.id
_entity.type
_entity.pdbx_description
1 polymer ?
#
loop_
_entity_poly.entity_id
_entity_poly.type
_entity_poly.pdbx_seq_one_letter_code
_entity_poly.pdbx_strand_id
1 'polypeptide(L)'
;MKHTLFLSKCILKDKVGVVILIHILISTFSLSAQIGPIGPINPPSNGITILNSSNKGMVNHFHKDSRGGGEDFYFSSGSGNWRNRVQFRIHTNGTVSTTSGMYTDHGNLYLVADWDNSHNNEDIIFGFDSYQINNVKEKMRLTDEGRLGIGTANPKGVLHIKHTSPLYDGAGFILENHTSSSTYNIINSNNNLFIGYNNNPNANYPQSSYKDRFYIKSNGNIGIGTINPKGKLHVNGDTYTSGKLYVDNNTYVKGNVSLFANEGENKSGTAYLQAKDKSGNSNIGFQFRTQKAGNFINTLKINPNGNVGIGTTEPTEKLEIQGNIKISDGNNILLQKGTLSDQEGLYLIGDRDNTSENEDIIFGFDGNSRESIQEKMRLTDEGYLGIGTNVPTEKLEVLGKIKASSFVTSLQSFPDYVFEKDYKLQPLIEVKKYVEAHHHLPGMPSENNVLKNGLDIKDISVKSVEKIEELFLYVIQQQEIIQNLKQRIEQLEKP
;
A
#
# COMPACT_ATOMS: atom_id res chain seq x y z
N MET A 1 -50.64 -35.61 43.75
CA MET A 1 -51.97 -36.25 43.86
C MET A 1 -52.62 -36.14 42.48
N LYS A 2 -53.05 -37.25 41.87
CA LYS A 2 -53.76 -37.22 40.58
C LYS A 2 -55.09 -36.51 40.77
N HIS A 3 -55.38 -35.49 39.97
CA HIS A 3 -56.66 -34.78 40.00
C HIS A 3 -57.48 -35.22 38.78
N THR A 4 -58.57 -35.93 39.05
CA THR A 4 -59.51 -36.43 38.06
C THR A 4 -60.65 -35.44 37.91
N LEU A 5 -60.89 -34.95 36.69
CA LEU A 5 -62.06 -34.14 36.35
C LEU A 5 -63.26 -35.07 36.16
N PHE A 6 -64.27 -35.01 37.03
CA PHE A 6 -65.54 -35.73 36.82
C PHE A 6 -66.57 -34.82 36.16
N LEU A 7 -67.00 -35.17 34.95
CA LEU A 7 -68.22 -34.64 34.33
C LEU A 7 -69.40 -35.49 34.78
N SER A 8 -70.26 -34.97 35.65
CA SER A 8 -71.56 -35.59 35.96
C SER A 8 -72.69 -34.88 35.21
N LYS A 9 -73.50 -35.68 34.52
CA LYS A 9 -74.68 -35.25 33.78
C LYS A 9 -75.85 -35.14 34.77
N CYS A 10 -76.25 -33.92 35.13
CA CYS A 10 -77.44 -33.69 35.95
C CYS A 10 -78.60 -33.28 35.03
N ILE A 11 -79.72 -34.02 35.08
CA ILE A 11 -80.94 -33.68 34.34
C ILE A 11 -81.74 -32.72 35.22
N LEU A 12 -81.77 -31.44 34.84
CA LEU A 12 -82.82 -30.50 35.26
C LEU A 12 -83.78 -30.34 34.09
N LYS A 13 -85.08 -30.45 34.38
CA LYS A 13 -86.17 -30.27 33.43
C LYS A 13 -85.96 -28.96 32.65
N ASP A 14 -85.86 -29.12 31.33
CA ASP A 14 -86.05 -28.11 30.30
C ASP A 14 -85.14 -26.86 30.37
N LYS A 15 -83.84 -27.07 30.16
CA LYS A 15 -82.92 -26.27 29.31
C LYS A 15 -81.49 -26.80 29.44
N VAL A 16 -80.88 -27.17 28.32
CA VAL A 16 -79.48 -27.66 28.28
C VAL A 16 -78.54 -26.47 28.53
N GLY A 17 -77.98 -26.39 29.73
CA GLY A 17 -76.87 -25.51 30.07
C GLY A 17 -75.78 -26.33 30.75
N VAL A 18 -74.55 -26.24 30.23
CA VAL A 18 -73.38 -26.88 30.84
C VAL A 18 -73.03 -26.09 32.11
N VAL A 19 -73.24 -26.69 33.28
CA VAL A 19 -72.75 -26.15 34.56
C VAL A 19 -71.43 -26.84 34.86
N ILE A 20 -70.31 -26.12 34.76
CA ILE A 20 -69.02 -26.59 35.25
C ILE A 20 -69.00 -26.34 36.76
N LEU A 21 -69.20 -27.39 37.55
CA LEU A 21 -69.08 -27.33 39.01
C LEU A 21 -67.60 -27.52 39.39
N ILE A 22 -66.87 -26.43 39.64
CA ILE A 22 -65.50 -26.49 40.16
C ILE A 22 -65.57 -26.70 41.67
N HIS A 23 -65.34 -27.92 42.14
CA HIS A 23 -65.03 -28.17 43.56
C HIS A 23 -63.55 -27.87 43.79
N ILE A 24 -63.24 -26.69 44.31
CA ILE A 24 -61.93 -26.40 44.92
C ILE A 24 -62.11 -26.62 46.43
N LEU A 25 -61.62 -27.76 46.91
CA LEU A 25 -61.44 -27.98 48.34
C LEU A 25 -60.20 -27.18 48.79
N ILE A 26 -60.43 -25.93 49.22
CA ILE A 26 -59.50 -25.20 50.08
C ILE A 26 -60.29 -24.74 51.29
N SER A 27 -59.89 -25.25 52.46
CA SER A 27 -60.44 -24.87 53.75
C SER A 27 -60.32 -23.36 53.95
N THR A 28 -61.40 -22.76 54.46
CA THR A 28 -61.55 -21.38 54.94
C THR A 28 -61.57 -20.26 53.89
N PHE A 29 -62.55 -20.26 52.98
CA PHE A 29 -63.05 -19.02 52.36
C PHE A 29 -64.57 -19.11 52.14
N SER A 30 -65.33 -18.16 52.67
CA SER A 30 -66.77 -18.00 52.39
C SER A 30 -66.94 -17.31 51.04
N LEU A 31 -67.37 -18.06 50.02
CA LEU A 31 -67.71 -17.55 48.69
C LEU A 31 -69.23 -17.37 48.61
N SER A 32 -69.71 -16.17 48.24
CA SER A 32 -71.09 -16.00 47.77
C SER A 32 -71.10 -15.89 46.25
N ALA A 33 -71.87 -16.76 45.59
CA ALA A 33 -72.15 -16.66 44.16
C ALA A 33 -73.53 -16.03 43.98
N GLN A 34 -73.60 -14.85 43.38
CA GLN A 34 -74.87 -14.20 43.07
C GLN A 34 -75.20 -14.46 41.59
N ILE A 35 -76.34 -15.09 41.34
CA ILE A 35 -76.93 -15.30 40.01
C ILE A 35 -78.17 -14.41 39.94
N GLY A 36 -78.07 -13.29 39.25
CA GLY A 36 -79.17 -12.33 39.15
C GLY A 36 -78.82 -11.13 38.26
N PRO A 37 -79.82 -10.36 37.79
CA PRO A 37 -79.59 -9.21 36.92
C PRO A 37 -78.71 -8.19 37.64
N ILE A 38 -77.60 -7.82 36.99
CA ILE A 38 -76.63 -6.87 37.51
C ILE A 38 -77.27 -5.47 37.42
N GLY A 39 -77.21 -4.71 38.52
CA GLY A 39 -77.73 -3.34 38.61
C GLY A 39 -77.18 -2.38 37.54
N PRO A 40 -77.66 -1.12 37.49
CA PRO A 40 -77.71 -0.30 36.29
C PRO A 40 -76.34 0.31 35.95
N ILE A 41 -75.38 -0.52 35.55
CA ILE A 41 -74.07 -0.09 35.03
C ILE A 41 -73.61 -1.05 33.91
N ASN A 42 -74.51 -1.33 32.96
CA ASN A 42 -74.21 -1.79 31.60
C ASN A 42 -73.06 -2.83 31.38
N PRO A 43 -73.07 -4.02 31.99
CA PRO A 43 -72.61 -5.24 31.31
C PRO A 43 -73.79 -5.96 30.64
N PRO A 44 -73.58 -6.73 29.55
CA PRO A 44 -74.64 -7.54 28.97
C PRO A 44 -75.12 -8.64 29.93
N SER A 45 -76.36 -9.07 29.77
CA SER A 45 -77.29 -9.36 30.87
C SER A 45 -77.32 -10.79 31.43
N ASN A 46 -76.20 -11.53 31.56
CA ASN A 46 -76.20 -12.89 32.17
C ASN A 46 -74.81 -13.32 32.68
N GLY A 47 -74.46 -13.07 33.94
CA GLY A 47 -73.16 -13.50 34.52
C GLY A 47 -73.25 -13.96 35.97
N ILE A 48 -72.30 -14.80 36.38
CA ILE A 48 -72.12 -15.26 37.78
C ILE A 48 -71.03 -14.39 38.42
N THR A 49 -71.37 -13.70 39.51
CA THR A 49 -70.40 -12.91 40.27
C THR A 49 -70.02 -13.63 41.56
N ILE A 50 -68.73 -13.82 41.77
CA ILE A 50 -68.15 -14.47 42.95
C ILE A 50 -67.39 -13.40 43.74
N LEU A 51 -67.89 -13.01 44.91
CA LEU A 51 -67.29 -11.96 45.75
C LEU A 51 -66.46 -12.56 46.90
N ASN A 52 -65.33 -11.94 47.23
CA ASN A 52 -64.68 -12.18 48.51
C ASN A 52 -65.29 -11.29 49.62
N SER A 53 -64.90 -11.52 50.87
CA SER A 53 -65.39 -10.79 52.05
C SER A 53 -65.13 -9.28 52.05
N SER A 54 -64.30 -8.77 51.13
CA SER A 54 -64.00 -7.34 50.94
C SER A 54 -64.74 -6.72 49.74
N ASN A 55 -65.78 -7.38 49.21
CA ASN A 55 -66.52 -6.98 47.99
C ASN A 55 -65.63 -6.80 46.75
N LYS A 56 -64.47 -7.45 46.70
CA LYS A 56 -63.69 -7.61 45.48
C LYS A 56 -64.07 -8.96 44.89
N GLY A 57 -64.73 -8.96 43.74
CA GLY A 57 -65.24 -10.18 43.12
C GLY A 57 -64.75 -10.41 41.72
N MET A 58 -64.76 -11.68 41.33
CA MET A 58 -64.60 -12.17 39.97
C MET A 58 -65.98 -12.31 39.33
N VAL A 59 -66.25 -11.59 38.26
CA VAL A 59 -67.49 -11.70 37.49
C VAL A 59 -67.22 -12.54 36.25
N ASN A 60 -67.82 -13.73 36.16
CA ASN A 60 -67.79 -14.58 34.97
C ASN A 60 -69.04 -14.30 34.12
N HIS A 61 -68.84 -13.82 32.90
CA HIS A 61 -69.91 -13.57 31.94
C HIS A 61 -69.64 -14.38 30.66
N PHE A 62 -70.65 -15.06 30.12
CA PHE A 62 -70.58 -15.74 28.83
C PHE A 62 -71.49 -14.98 27.85
N HIS A 63 -70.89 -14.31 26.86
CA HIS A 63 -71.63 -13.66 25.79
C HIS A 63 -71.37 -14.37 24.47
N LYS A 64 -72.41 -14.95 23.88
CA LYS A 64 -72.35 -15.48 22.52
C LYS A 64 -72.53 -14.31 21.57
N ASP A 65 -71.55 -14.04 20.70
CA ASP A 65 -71.72 -12.96 19.72
C ASP A 65 -72.94 -13.26 18.82
N SER A 66 -73.84 -12.28 18.73
CA SER A 66 -74.97 -12.23 17.79
C SER A 66 -74.61 -12.50 16.33
N ARG A 67 -73.32 -12.37 15.95
CA ARG A 67 -72.79 -12.67 14.61
C ARG A 67 -72.18 -14.07 14.44
N GLY A 68 -72.28 -14.93 15.45
CA GLY A 68 -72.06 -16.38 15.32
C GLY A 68 -70.61 -16.88 15.30
N GLY A 69 -69.63 -16.05 15.66
CA GLY A 69 -68.20 -16.37 15.51
C GLY A 69 -67.42 -16.81 16.77
N GLY A 70 -67.94 -16.62 17.99
CA GLY A 70 -67.20 -16.95 19.21
C GLY A 70 -67.96 -16.73 20.52
N GLU A 71 -67.36 -17.21 21.61
CA GLU A 71 -67.85 -17.05 22.98
C GLU A 71 -66.89 -16.16 23.78
N ASP A 72 -67.40 -15.08 24.36
CA ASP A 72 -66.61 -14.17 25.19
C ASP A 72 -66.78 -14.51 26.67
N PHE A 73 -65.65 -14.65 27.37
CA PHE A 73 -65.54 -14.93 28.81
C PHE A 73 -64.82 -13.78 29.52
N TYR A 74 -65.39 -13.24 30.58
CA TYR A 74 -64.85 -12.03 31.24
C TYR A 74 -64.36 -12.34 32.64
N PHE A 75 -63.28 -11.68 33.07
CA PHE A 75 -62.90 -11.53 34.47
C PHE A 75 -62.67 -10.05 34.80
N SER A 76 -63.09 -9.64 36.00
CA SER A 76 -62.81 -8.32 36.56
C SER A 76 -62.53 -8.50 38.05
N SER A 77 -61.66 -7.66 38.63
CA SER A 77 -61.44 -7.58 40.07
C SER A 77 -61.76 -6.16 40.56
N GLY A 78 -62.66 -6.04 41.53
CA GLY A 78 -62.90 -4.78 42.26
C GLY A 78 -64.33 -4.22 42.23
N SER A 79 -64.56 -3.25 43.11
CA SER A 79 -65.85 -2.59 43.31
C SER A 79 -66.10 -1.51 42.26
N GLY A 80 -66.72 -1.88 41.14
CA GLY A 80 -67.52 -0.95 40.33
C GLY A 80 -66.81 -0.07 39.31
N ASN A 81 -65.48 -0.12 39.16
CA ASN A 81 -64.79 0.51 38.02
C ASN A 81 -64.45 -0.55 36.95
N TRP A 82 -65.42 -0.82 36.08
CA TRP A 82 -65.40 -1.83 35.01
C TRP A 82 -64.42 -1.57 33.84
N ARG A 83 -63.44 -0.69 34.03
CA ARG A 83 -62.45 -0.31 33.00
C ARG A 83 -61.32 -1.34 32.87
N ASN A 84 -61.10 -2.20 33.87
CA ASN A 84 -60.04 -3.22 33.89
C ASN A 84 -60.62 -4.63 33.69
N ARG A 85 -61.21 -4.90 32.52
CA ARG A 85 -61.73 -6.24 32.18
C ARG A 85 -60.69 -7.01 31.37
N VAL A 86 -60.33 -8.21 31.81
CA VAL A 86 -59.70 -9.20 30.91
C VAL A 86 -60.82 -10.01 30.29
N GLN A 87 -61.17 -9.66 29.06
CA GLN A 87 -62.09 -10.45 28.23
C GLN A 87 -61.25 -11.48 27.48
N PHE A 88 -61.52 -12.76 27.70
CA PHE A 88 -61.04 -13.90 26.93
C PHE A 88 -62.09 -14.27 25.89
N ARG A 89 -61.80 -14.05 24.61
CA ARG A 89 -62.59 -14.58 23.50
C ARG A 89 -62.07 -15.95 23.12
N ILE A 90 -62.94 -16.95 23.16
CA ILE A 90 -62.70 -18.28 22.61
C ILE A 90 -63.20 -18.28 21.16
N HIS A 91 -62.27 -18.42 20.23
CA HIS A 91 -62.56 -18.49 18.79
C HIS A 91 -63.05 -19.89 18.40
N THR A 92 -63.79 -20.00 17.28
CA THR A 92 -64.30 -21.30 16.82
C THR A 92 -63.22 -22.34 16.49
N ASN A 93 -61.97 -21.90 16.29
CA ASN A 93 -60.81 -22.78 16.07
C ASN A 93 -60.09 -23.20 17.36
N GLY A 94 -60.66 -22.88 18.54
CA GLY A 94 -60.12 -23.26 19.84
C GLY A 94 -59.05 -22.32 20.41
N THR A 95 -58.62 -21.28 19.67
CA THR A 95 -57.68 -20.30 20.22
C THR A 95 -58.40 -19.35 21.18
N VAL A 96 -57.68 -18.89 22.20
CA VAL A 96 -58.16 -17.91 23.16
C VAL A 96 -57.40 -16.60 22.94
N SER A 97 -58.12 -15.50 22.76
CA SER A 97 -57.54 -14.15 22.63
C SER A 97 -58.06 -13.25 23.75
N THR A 98 -57.33 -12.19 24.07
CA THR A 98 -57.87 -11.15 24.95
C THR A 98 -57.99 -9.82 24.22
N THR A 99 -59.09 -9.09 24.44
CA THR A 99 -59.31 -7.78 23.78
C THR A 99 -58.60 -6.63 24.48
N SER A 100 -58.17 -6.82 25.73
CA SER A 100 -57.53 -5.77 26.56
C SER A 100 -56.18 -6.19 27.16
N GLY A 101 -55.61 -7.35 26.79
CA GLY A 101 -54.41 -7.91 27.42
C GLY A 101 -54.66 -8.52 28.80
N MET A 102 -53.66 -9.21 29.36
CA MET A 102 -53.67 -9.75 30.74
C MET A 102 -52.74 -8.89 31.61
N TYR A 103 -53.25 -8.33 32.71
CA TYR A 103 -52.46 -7.57 33.70
C TYR A 103 -52.38 -8.34 35.01
N THR A 104 -51.17 -8.48 35.58
CA THR A 104 -50.97 -8.99 36.95
C THR A 104 -50.45 -7.83 37.81
N ASP A 105 -51.16 -7.51 38.90
CA ASP A 105 -50.78 -6.35 39.72
C ASP A 105 -49.50 -6.62 40.54
N HIS A 106 -49.25 -7.87 40.96
CA HIS A 106 -48.02 -8.27 41.68
C HIS A 106 -47.76 -9.80 41.54
N GLY A 107 -47.00 -10.24 40.54
CA GLY A 107 -46.56 -11.65 40.39
C GLY A 107 -46.10 -12.04 38.98
N ASN A 108 -45.35 -13.15 38.87
CA ASN A 108 -44.94 -13.73 37.58
C ASN A 108 -46.16 -14.25 36.81
N LEU A 109 -46.33 -13.83 35.56
CA LEU A 109 -47.28 -14.45 34.64
C LEU A 109 -46.63 -15.71 34.04
N TYR A 110 -47.11 -16.88 34.44
CA TYR A 110 -46.72 -18.15 33.80
C TYR A 110 -47.69 -18.45 32.66
N LEU A 111 -47.18 -18.41 31.43
CA LEU A 111 -47.86 -18.99 30.28
C LEU A 111 -47.28 -20.39 30.10
N VAL A 112 -48.07 -21.41 30.42
CA VAL A 112 -47.66 -22.81 30.26
C VAL A 112 -48.52 -23.40 29.15
N ALA A 113 -47.84 -23.83 28.10
CA ALA A 113 -48.38 -24.77 27.15
C ALA A 113 -48.06 -26.19 27.67
N ASP A 114 -49.01 -27.11 27.58
CA ASP A 114 -48.95 -28.51 28.02
C ASP A 114 -48.60 -28.70 29.50
N TRP A 115 -49.47 -28.22 30.40
CA TRP A 115 -49.31 -28.52 31.84
C TRP A 115 -49.51 -30.01 32.15
N ASP A 116 -50.22 -30.75 31.29
CA ASP A 116 -50.64 -32.13 31.54
C ASP A 116 -49.68 -33.20 30.98
N ASN A 117 -48.55 -32.80 30.41
CA ASN A 117 -47.48 -33.64 29.85
C ASN A 117 -47.97 -34.57 28.72
N SER A 118 -48.96 -34.15 27.94
CA SER A 118 -49.54 -34.97 26.89
C SER A 118 -48.69 -35.07 25.62
N HIS A 119 -47.66 -34.22 25.46
CA HIS A 119 -46.70 -34.14 24.34
C HIS A 119 -47.34 -33.88 22.97
N ASN A 120 -48.45 -33.15 22.93
CA ASN A 120 -49.20 -32.87 21.72
C ASN A 120 -48.90 -31.47 21.14
N ASN A 121 -47.64 -31.17 20.83
CA ASN A 121 -47.20 -30.00 20.05
C ASN A 121 -47.78 -28.64 20.52
N GLU A 122 -47.55 -28.30 21.79
CA GLU A 122 -48.13 -27.13 22.42
C GLU A 122 -47.12 -25.97 22.50
N ASP A 123 -47.09 -25.16 21.45
CA ASP A 123 -46.27 -23.97 21.42
C ASP A 123 -47.01 -22.78 22.03
N ILE A 124 -46.29 -21.86 22.66
CA ILE A 124 -46.85 -20.57 23.07
C ILE A 124 -46.85 -19.64 21.85
N ILE A 125 -48.04 -19.31 21.35
CA ILE A 125 -48.22 -18.51 20.13
C ILE A 125 -48.73 -17.11 20.49
N PHE A 126 -48.04 -16.09 19.98
CA PHE A 126 -48.46 -14.70 20.02
C PHE A 126 -48.84 -14.24 18.60
N GLY A 127 -50.02 -13.65 18.46
CA GLY A 127 -50.53 -13.13 17.21
C GLY A 127 -51.50 -11.97 17.43
N PHE A 128 -51.76 -11.21 16.37
CA PHE A 128 -52.79 -10.17 16.39
C PHE A 128 -54.05 -10.71 15.73
N ASP A 129 -55.19 -10.53 16.39
CA ASP A 129 -56.48 -10.70 15.77
C ASP A 129 -56.70 -9.62 14.71
N SER A 130 -57.33 -9.97 13.60
CA SER A 130 -57.80 -8.99 12.63
C SER A 130 -59.31 -8.86 12.84
N TYR A 131 -59.90 -7.69 12.58
CA TYR A 131 -61.35 -7.48 12.73
C TYR A 131 -62.23 -8.44 11.87
N GLN A 132 -61.59 -9.34 11.10
CA GLN A 132 -62.15 -10.47 10.37
C GLN A 132 -62.16 -11.70 11.29
N ILE A 133 -63.36 -12.17 11.63
CA ILE A 133 -63.76 -13.06 12.76
C ILE A 133 -63.00 -14.41 12.92
N ASN A 134 -62.02 -14.79 12.10
CA ASN A 134 -61.35 -16.10 12.19
C ASN A 134 -59.88 -16.11 11.74
N ASN A 135 -59.13 -15.01 11.89
CA ASN A 135 -57.77 -14.93 11.34
C ASN A 135 -56.77 -14.27 12.30
N VAL A 136 -56.43 -14.97 13.38
CA VAL A 136 -55.27 -14.63 14.23
C VAL A 136 -54.01 -14.86 13.40
N LYS A 137 -53.31 -13.76 13.06
CA LYS A 137 -52.03 -13.86 12.36
C LYS A 137 -50.92 -14.04 13.38
N GLU A 138 -50.36 -15.25 13.43
CA GLU A 138 -49.15 -15.56 14.21
C GLU A 138 -48.02 -14.57 13.87
N LYS A 139 -47.40 -14.04 14.92
CA LYS A 139 -46.24 -13.13 14.84
C LYS A 139 -45.03 -13.66 15.58
N MET A 140 -45.24 -14.41 16.66
CA MET A 140 -44.17 -14.97 17.46
C MET A 140 -44.63 -16.31 18.05
N ARG A 141 -43.71 -17.26 18.19
CA ARG A 141 -43.96 -18.58 18.77
C ARG A 141 -42.77 -19.01 19.61
N LEU A 142 -43.02 -19.51 20.82
CA LEU A 142 -42.03 -20.27 21.58
C LEU A 142 -42.44 -21.74 21.54
N THR A 143 -41.63 -22.60 20.93
CA THR A 143 -41.94 -24.02 20.83
C THR A 143 -41.67 -24.76 22.13
N ASP A 144 -42.30 -25.92 22.30
CA ASP A 144 -41.99 -26.88 23.36
C ASP A 144 -40.50 -27.32 23.35
N GLU A 145 -39.87 -27.36 22.17
CA GLU A 145 -38.42 -27.57 22.00
C GLU A 145 -37.54 -26.37 22.41
N GLY A 146 -38.13 -25.28 22.91
CA GLY A 146 -37.40 -24.08 23.37
C GLY A 146 -36.91 -23.16 22.24
N ARG A 147 -37.55 -23.17 21.07
CA ARG A 147 -37.20 -22.28 19.95
C ARG A 147 -38.17 -21.11 19.84
N LEU A 148 -37.63 -19.89 19.74
CA LEU A 148 -38.37 -18.66 19.52
C LEU A 148 -38.41 -18.31 18.01
N GLY A 149 -39.56 -18.45 17.38
CA GLY A 149 -39.83 -17.93 16.04
C GLY A 149 -40.44 -16.54 16.09
N ILE A 150 -39.95 -15.60 15.29
CA ILE A 150 -40.60 -14.30 15.05
C ILE A 150 -40.84 -14.19 13.54
N GLY A 151 -42.12 -14.15 13.13
CA GLY A 151 -42.53 -14.16 11.73
C GLY A 151 -42.38 -15.52 11.02
N THR A 152 -42.21 -16.62 11.75
CA THR A 152 -42.15 -17.99 11.19
C THR A 152 -42.75 -19.00 12.15
N ALA A 153 -43.64 -19.86 11.64
CA ALA A 153 -44.23 -20.97 12.40
C ALA A 153 -43.30 -22.20 12.51
N ASN A 154 -42.21 -22.22 11.71
CA ASN A 154 -41.23 -23.31 11.71
C ASN A 154 -39.84 -22.74 12.06
N PRO A 155 -39.57 -22.41 13.34
CA PRO A 155 -38.26 -21.93 13.75
C PRO A 155 -37.20 -23.02 13.56
N LYS A 156 -36.08 -22.67 12.89
CA LYS A 156 -34.99 -23.60 12.56
C LYS A 156 -33.86 -23.60 13.60
N GLY A 157 -33.93 -22.70 14.57
CA GLY A 157 -32.94 -22.55 15.64
C GLY A 157 -33.58 -21.85 16.84
N VAL A 158 -32.83 -21.69 17.93
CA VAL A 158 -33.32 -21.11 19.21
C VAL A 158 -33.95 -19.74 19.01
N LEU A 159 -33.47 -18.94 18.08
CA LEU A 159 -34.13 -17.72 17.62
C LEU A 159 -34.14 -17.70 16.09
N HIS A 160 -35.32 -17.72 15.48
CA HIS A 160 -35.51 -17.61 14.03
C HIS A 160 -36.40 -16.41 13.72
N ILE A 161 -35.78 -15.32 13.25
CA ILE A 161 -36.49 -14.14 12.78
C ILE A 161 -36.64 -14.23 11.26
N LYS A 162 -37.88 -14.19 10.79
CA LYS A 162 -38.21 -14.19 9.36
C LYS A 162 -39.10 -13.00 9.06
N HIS A 163 -38.69 -12.21 8.08
CA HIS A 163 -39.53 -11.14 7.58
C HIS A 163 -40.68 -11.71 6.73
N THR A 164 -41.89 -11.21 6.94
CA THR A 164 -43.13 -11.75 6.33
C THR A 164 -43.84 -10.77 5.41
N SER A 165 -43.41 -9.50 5.34
CA SER A 165 -44.04 -8.53 4.43
C SER A 165 -43.47 -8.67 3.02
N PRO A 166 -44.30 -8.63 1.97
CA PRO A 166 -43.87 -8.66 0.58
C PRO A 166 -43.26 -7.33 0.10
N LEU A 167 -43.43 -6.23 0.86
CA LEU A 167 -43.00 -4.89 0.47
C LEU A 167 -41.55 -4.57 0.87
N TYR A 168 -40.98 -5.30 1.82
CA TYR A 168 -39.62 -5.12 2.30
C TYR A 168 -38.92 -6.47 2.35
N ASP A 169 -37.62 -6.50 2.09
CA ASP A 169 -36.80 -7.70 2.24
C ASP A 169 -35.76 -7.41 3.31
N GLY A 170 -35.84 -8.09 4.46
CA GLY A 170 -35.09 -7.68 5.63
C GLY A 170 -35.54 -8.34 6.92
N ALA A 171 -34.91 -9.42 7.35
CA ALA A 171 -35.05 -9.95 8.70
C ALA A 171 -33.82 -9.59 9.53
N GLY A 172 -33.98 -9.03 10.72
CA GLY A 172 -32.83 -8.62 11.51
C GLY A 172 -33.13 -8.04 12.88
N PHE A 173 -32.06 -7.58 13.51
CA PHE A 173 -32.03 -6.97 14.83
C PHE A 173 -31.74 -5.48 14.72
N ILE A 174 -32.43 -4.70 15.55
CA ILE A 174 -32.25 -3.27 15.70
C ILE A 174 -31.79 -3.02 17.13
N LEU A 175 -30.66 -2.33 17.29
CA LEU A 175 -30.12 -1.88 18.56
C LEU A 175 -30.21 -0.37 18.60
N GLU A 176 -31.07 0.16 19.47
CA GLU A 176 -31.28 1.58 19.67
C GLU A 176 -30.78 1.98 21.06
N ASN A 177 -30.16 3.15 21.17
CA ASN A 177 -29.78 3.72 22.46
C ASN A 177 -30.85 4.73 22.92
N HIS A 178 -31.12 4.77 24.22
CA HIS A 178 -32.14 5.60 24.86
C HIS A 178 -32.09 7.09 24.48
N THR A 179 -30.91 7.62 24.16
CA THR A 179 -30.68 9.06 23.96
C THR A 179 -30.72 9.54 22.51
N SER A 180 -30.78 8.63 21.53
CA SER A 180 -30.76 8.99 20.11
C SER A 180 -31.65 8.07 19.31
N SER A 181 -32.40 8.61 18.35
CA SER A 181 -33.18 7.82 17.39
C SER A 181 -32.31 7.10 16.34
N SER A 182 -31.03 6.91 16.65
CA SER A 182 -30.06 6.22 15.78
C SER A 182 -29.95 4.77 16.18
N THR A 183 -29.79 3.89 15.19
CA THR A 183 -29.80 2.45 15.41
C THR A 183 -28.59 1.77 14.79
N TYR A 184 -28.07 0.77 15.46
CA TYR A 184 -27.20 -0.24 14.86
C TYR A 184 -28.04 -1.42 14.41
N ASN A 185 -27.80 -1.88 13.19
CA ASN A 185 -28.66 -2.88 12.55
C ASN A 185 -27.82 -4.06 12.11
N ILE A 186 -28.35 -5.27 12.31
CA ILE A 186 -27.82 -6.52 11.75
C ILE A 186 -28.96 -7.18 10.98
N ILE A 187 -28.90 -7.13 9.65
CA ILE A 187 -30.04 -7.47 8.80
C ILE A 187 -29.60 -8.38 7.66
N ASN A 188 -30.38 -9.44 7.44
CA ASN A 188 -30.34 -10.21 6.21
C ASN A 188 -31.38 -9.65 5.23
N SER A 189 -30.92 -9.18 4.06
CA SER A 189 -31.77 -8.68 2.98
C SER A 189 -31.19 -9.09 1.63
N ASN A 190 -32.02 -9.51 0.68
CA ASN A 190 -31.62 -10.00 -0.63
C ASN A 190 -30.53 -11.08 -0.56
N ASN A 191 -30.58 -11.94 0.47
CA ASN A 191 -29.58 -12.95 0.82
C ASN A 191 -28.19 -12.41 1.20
N ASN A 192 -28.07 -11.12 1.52
CA ASN A 192 -26.83 -10.49 1.94
C ASN A 192 -26.93 -10.04 3.41
N LEU A 193 -25.81 -10.05 4.13
CA LEU A 193 -25.72 -9.54 5.49
C LEU A 193 -25.31 -8.07 5.47
N PHE A 194 -26.07 -7.24 6.18
CA PHE A 194 -25.81 -5.83 6.40
C PHE A 194 -25.59 -5.59 7.89
N ILE A 195 -24.45 -4.97 8.22
CA ILE A 195 -24.20 -4.42 9.54
C ILE A 195 -23.88 -2.93 9.36
N GLY A 196 -24.66 -2.07 10.01
CA GLY A 196 -24.39 -0.65 9.93
C GLY A 196 -25.27 0.27 10.77
N TYR A 197 -24.80 1.50 10.85
CA TYR A 197 -25.40 2.59 11.62
C TYR A 197 -26.42 3.37 10.78
N ASN A 198 -27.64 3.52 11.31
CA ASN A 198 -28.71 4.34 10.77
C ASN A 198 -28.90 5.57 11.66
N ASN A 199 -28.70 6.76 11.10
CA ASN A 199 -28.95 8.03 11.77
C ASN A 199 -30.27 8.69 11.32
N ASN A 200 -31.04 8.04 10.44
CA ASN A 200 -32.35 8.50 10.02
C ASN A 200 -33.43 7.61 10.66
N PRO A 201 -34.12 8.09 11.72
CA PRO A 201 -35.18 7.32 12.38
C PRO A 201 -36.38 7.01 11.47
N ASN A 202 -36.52 7.74 10.37
CA ASN A 202 -37.61 7.58 9.41
C ASN A 202 -37.20 6.73 8.18
N ALA A 203 -35.95 6.26 8.09
CA ALA A 203 -35.51 5.45 6.97
C ALA A 203 -36.01 4.00 7.12
N ASN A 204 -36.94 3.61 6.23
CA ASN A 204 -37.35 2.22 6.09
C ASN A 204 -36.22 1.39 5.45
N TYR A 205 -35.94 0.24 6.04
CA TYR A 205 -34.89 -0.71 5.64
C TYR A 205 -35.04 -1.22 4.19
N PRO A 206 -33.94 -1.51 3.44
CA PRO A 206 -32.53 -1.23 3.66
C PRO A 206 -32.03 -0.18 2.64
N GLN A 207 -32.27 1.11 2.88
CA GLN A 207 -31.88 2.14 1.91
C GLN A 207 -30.38 2.49 1.95
N SER A 208 -29.90 3.07 0.85
CA SER A 208 -28.52 3.46 0.53
C SER A 208 -27.86 4.49 1.47
N SER A 209 -28.36 4.73 2.70
CA SER A 209 -27.91 5.83 3.58
C SER A 209 -27.13 5.45 4.86
N TYR A 210 -26.82 4.18 5.13
CA TYR A 210 -25.98 3.80 6.28
C TYR A 210 -24.51 4.23 6.07
N LYS A 211 -23.93 4.96 7.02
CA LYS A 211 -22.58 5.56 6.89
C LYS A 211 -21.43 4.61 7.25
N ASP A 212 -21.70 3.54 7.98
CA ASP A 212 -20.68 2.57 8.41
C ASP A 212 -21.10 1.17 7.98
N ARG A 213 -20.69 0.70 6.78
CA ARG A 213 -21.21 -0.57 6.26
C ARG A 213 -20.16 -1.64 6.17
N PHE A 214 -20.27 -2.61 7.08
CA PHE A 214 -19.78 -3.96 6.89
C PHE A 214 -20.88 -4.76 6.17
N TYR A 215 -20.54 -5.31 5.01
CA TYR A 215 -21.49 -5.92 4.09
C TYR A 215 -20.96 -7.25 3.59
N ILE A 216 -21.72 -8.33 3.73
CA ILE A 216 -21.36 -9.64 3.17
C ILE A 216 -22.35 -10.00 2.08
N LYS A 217 -21.87 -10.09 0.84
CA LYS A 217 -22.66 -10.63 -0.27
C LYS A 217 -22.93 -12.11 -0.10
N SER A 218 -24.03 -12.61 -0.65
CA SER A 218 -24.37 -14.04 -0.71
C SER A 218 -23.27 -14.90 -1.35
N ASN A 219 -22.40 -14.33 -2.20
CA ASN A 219 -21.23 -15.01 -2.78
C ASN A 219 -19.97 -14.99 -1.90
N GLY A 220 -20.09 -14.49 -0.66
CA GLY A 220 -19.03 -14.42 0.35
C GLY A 220 -18.06 -13.24 0.20
N ASN A 221 -18.33 -12.28 -0.69
CA ASN A 221 -17.51 -11.07 -0.77
C ASN A 221 -17.89 -10.09 0.34
N ILE A 222 -16.89 -9.60 1.07
CA ILE A 222 -17.02 -8.66 2.17
C ILE A 222 -16.66 -7.25 1.68
N GLY A 223 -17.55 -6.30 1.92
CA GLY A 223 -17.34 -4.87 1.72
C GLY A 223 -17.28 -4.14 3.05
N ILE A 224 -16.30 -3.24 3.21
CA ILE A 224 -16.23 -2.28 4.32
C ILE A 224 -16.29 -0.88 3.70
N GLY A 225 -17.33 -0.11 4.02
CA GLY A 225 -17.61 1.18 3.37
C GLY A 225 -18.13 1.07 1.93
N THR A 226 -18.47 -0.14 1.45
CA THR A 226 -19.01 -0.37 0.11
C THR A 226 -19.95 -1.57 0.06
N ILE A 227 -21.04 -1.45 -0.69
CA ILE A 227 -21.98 -2.55 -0.98
C ILE A 227 -21.67 -3.28 -2.30
N ASN A 228 -20.65 -2.80 -3.03
CA ASN A 228 -20.20 -3.39 -4.30
C ASN A 228 -18.74 -3.84 -4.18
N PRO A 229 -18.44 -4.87 -3.36
CA PRO A 229 -17.09 -5.40 -3.24
C PRO A 229 -16.62 -6.00 -4.56
N LYS A 230 -15.39 -5.64 -4.98
CA LYS A 230 -14.75 -6.08 -6.23
C LYS A 230 -13.94 -7.38 -6.06
N GLY A 231 -13.76 -7.84 -4.83
CA GLY A 231 -13.06 -9.07 -4.46
C GLY A 231 -13.59 -9.60 -3.14
N LYS A 232 -12.92 -10.62 -2.59
CA LYS A 232 -13.33 -11.27 -1.33
C LYS A 232 -13.36 -10.31 -0.14
N LEU A 233 -12.45 -9.35 -0.11
CA LEU A 233 -12.49 -8.21 0.80
C LEU A 233 -12.28 -6.93 -0.03
N HIS A 234 -13.16 -5.95 0.13
CA HIS A 234 -13.03 -4.63 -0.47
C HIS A 234 -13.30 -3.57 0.59
N VAL A 235 -12.26 -2.84 0.97
CA VAL A 235 -12.37 -1.67 1.84
C VAL A 235 -12.41 -0.42 0.96
N ASN A 236 -13.46 0.38 1.10
CA ASN A 236 -13.57 1.68 0.46
C ASN A 236 -13.14 2.76 1.44
N GLY A 237 -11.84 3.03 1.48
CA GLY A 237 -11.18 3.92 2.44
C GLY A 237 -9.81 3.38 2.85
N ASP A 238 -9.17 4.05 3.81
CA ASP A 238 -7.87 3.65 4.32
C ASP A 238 -7.99 2.44 5.27
N THR A 239 -7.00 1.56 5.22
CA THR A 239 -6.89 0.42 6.15
C THR A 239 -5.65 0.60 7.01
N TYR A 240 -5.82 0.56 8.33
CA TYR A 240 -4.73 0.61 9.29
C TYR A 240 -4.51 -0.77 9.92
N THR A 241 -3.29 -1.30 9.85
CA THR A 241 -2.91 -2.58 10.45
C THR A 241 -1.83 -2.36 11.50
N SER A 242 -2.13 -2.65 12.78
CA SER A 242 -1.16 -2.54 13.89
C SER A 242 -0.08 -3.63 13.88
N GLY A 243 -0.28 -4.69 13.10
CA GLY A 243 0.65 -5.82 12.96
C GLY A 243 1.11 -6.03 11.52
N LYS A 244 1.84 -7.13 11.30
CA LYS A 244 2.30 -7.54 9.97
C LYS A 244 1.12 -8.01 9.12
N LEU A 245 1.07 -7.56 7.87
CA LEU A 245 0.18 -8.12 6.84
C LEU A 245 0.92 -9.25 6.10
N TYR A 246 0.42 -10.48 6.23
CA TYR A 246 0.92 -11.63 5.47
C TYR A 246 0.05 -11.87 4.24
N VAL A 247 0.69 -12.01 3.07
CA VAL A 247 0.02 -12.29 1.79
C VAL A 247 0.74 -13.47 1.14
N ASP A 248 0.04 -14.57 0.90
CA ASP A 248 0.63 -15.81 0.35
C ASP A 248 0.95 -15.75 -1.16
N ASN A 249 0.58 -14.65 -1.82
CA ASN A 249 0.73 -14.48 -3.27
C ASN A 249 0.99 -12.99 -3.60
N ASN A 250 0.65 -12.57 -4.82
CA ASN A 250 0.89 -11.22 -5.31
C ASN A 250 0.00 -10.18 -4.63
N THR A 251 0.61 -9.02 -4.35
CA THR A 251 -0.11 -7.80 -3.96
C THR A 251 -0.20 -6.87 -5.16
N TYR A 252 -1.41 -6.45 -5.55
CA TYR A 252 -1.64 -5.50 -6.62
C TYR A 252 -2.01 -4.14 -6.04
N VAL A 253 -1.16 -3.13 -6.24
CA VAL A 253 -1.37 -1.76 -5.75
C VAL A 253 -1.55 -0.82 -6.93
N LYS A 254 -2.59 0.01 -6.89
CA LYS A 254 -2.76 1.14 -7.82
C LYS A 254 -2.20 2.40 -7.16
N GLY A 255 -1.13 2.97 -7.73
CA GLY A 255 -0.48 4.18 -7.20
C GLY A 255 0.91 3.90 -6.64
N ASN A 256 1.33 4.69 -5.66
CA ASN A 256 2.67 4.64 -5.07
C ASN A 256 2.72 3.73 -3.83
N VAL A 257 3.91 3.20 -3.53
CA VAL A 257 4.20 2.49 -2.27
C VAL A 257 5.25 3.30 -1.52
N SER A 258 4.91 3.77 -0.32
CA SER A 258 5.82 4.51 0.57
C SER A 258 6.23 3.63 1.74
N LEU A 259 7.51 3.71 2.13
CA LEU A 259 8.04 3.03 3.30
C LEU A 259 8.53 4.08 4.31
N PHE A 260 8.25 3.86 5.59
CA PHE A 260 8.73 4.69 6.70
C PHE A 260 9.82 3.94 7.46
N ALA A 261 10.76 4.66 8.09
CA ALA A 261 11.80 4.06 8.91
C ALA A 261 11.19 3.15 9.98
N ASN A 262 11.77 1.96 10.16
CA ASN A 262 11.27 0.95 11.09
C ASN A 262 11.38 1.40 12.56
N GLU A 263 12.27 2.35 12.83
CA GLU A 263 12.58 2.92 14.13
C GLU A 263 11.48 3.87 14.65
N GLY A 264 10.52 4.26 13.78
CA GLY A 264 9.35 5.05 14.15
C GLY A 264 9.46 6.55 13.84
N GLU A 265 8.41 7.29 14.16
CA GLU A 265 8.33 8.73 13.90
C GLU A 265 9.42 9.50 14.65
N ASN A 266 10.01 10.49 14.00
CA ASN A 266 11.10 11.33 14.54
C ASN A 266 12.38 10.54 14.90
N LYS A 267 12.63 9.38 14.26
CA LYS A 267 13.87 8.62 14.37
C LYS A 267 14.56 8.49 13.01
N SER A 268 15.88 8.67 13.00
CA SER A 268 16.71 8.28 11.85
C SER A 268 16.78 6.76 11.78
N GLY A 269 16.62 6.19 10.59
CA GLY A 269 16.49 4.75 10.44
C GLY A 269 16.37 4.31 8.98
N THR A 270 16.17 3.00 8.77
CA THR A 270 16.11 2.41 7.42
C THR A 270 14.81 1.69 7.19
N ALA A 271 14.14 2.01 6.09
CA ALA A 271 13.07 1.20 5.54
C ALA A 271 13.61 0.39 4.35
N TYR A 272 13.20 -0.87 4.21
CA TYR A 272 13.71 -1.72 3.15
C TYR A 272 12.64 -2.63 2.54
N LEU A 273 12.86 -2.98 1.27
CA LEU A 273 12.23 -4.13 0.62
C LEU A 273 13.22 -5.29 0.66
N GLN A 274 12.74 -6.48 1.04
CA GLN A 274 13.60 -7.65 1.21
C GLN A 274 13.05 -8.85 0.46
N ALA A 275 13.88 -9.46 -0.38
CA ALA A 275 13.68 -10.85 -0.81
C ALA A 275 14.17 -11.78 0.29
N LYS A 276 13.29 -12.63 0.83
CA LYS A 276 13.62 -13.56 1.90
C LYS A 276 12.79 -14.82 1.79
N ASP A 277 13.44 -15.95 2.03
CA ASP A 277 12.80 -17.23 2.29
C ASP A 277 12.87 -17.52 3.79
N LYS A 278 11.81 -18.13 4.32
CA LYS A 278 11.70 -18.44 5.74
C LYS A 278 12.73 -19.46 6.20
N SER A 279 13.17 -20.37 5.32
CA SER A 279 14.13 -21.42 5.68
C SER A 279 15.55 -20.89 5.94
N GLY A 280 15.93 -19.76 5.35
CA GLY A 280 17.29 -19.21 5.41
C GLY A 280 18.32 -19.92 4.52
N ASN A 281 17.94 -21.01 3.83
CA ASN A 281 18.87 -21.82 3.02
C ASN A 281 18.79 -21.53 1.51
N SER A 282 17.85 -20.68 1.09
CA SER A 282 17.58 -20.39 -0.32
C SER A 282 18.34 -19.15 -0.81
N ASN A 283 18.83 -19.19 -2.05
CA ASN A 283 19.41 -18.05 -2.75
C ASN A 283 18.32 -17.30 -3.51
N ILE A 284 17.99 -16.07 -3.09
CA ILE A 284 16.90 -15.28 -3.69
C ILE A 284 17.43 -13.94 -4.15
N GLY A 285 17.12 -13.59 -5.40
CA GLY A 285 17.42 -12.27 -5.96
C GLY A 285 16.26 -11.29 -5.76
N PHE A 286 16.50 -10.03 -6.10
CA PHE A 286 15.50 -8.96 -6.08
C PHE A 286 15.45 -8.28 -7.45
N GLN A 287 14.27 -7.89 -7.94
CA GLN A 287 14.15 -7.31 -9.28
C GLN A 287 13.09 -6.22 -9.36
N PHE A 288 13.43 -5.13 -10.07
CA PHE A 288 12.51 -4.08 -10.48
C PHE A 288 12.27 -4.18 -11.99
N ARG A 289 10.99 -4.11 -12.38
CA ARG A 289 10.56 -4.16 -13.78
C ARG A 289 9.73 -2.94 -14.12
N THR A 290 9.88 -2.47 -15.35
CA THR A 290 9.00 -1.48 -15.96
C THR A 290 8.23 -2.11 -17.12
N GLN A 291 7.28 -1.39 -17.70
CA GLN A 291 6.55 -1.84 -18.87
C GLN A 291 6.57 -0.75 -19.94
N LYS A 292 6.87 -1.12 -21.18
CA LYS A 292 6.76 -0.24 -22.35
C LYS A 292 5.93 -0.94 -23.42
N ALA A 293 4.80 -0.32 -23.77
CA ALA A 293 3.88 -0.83 -24.80
C ALA A 293 3.52 -2.33 -24.63
N GLY A 294 3.11 -2.73 -23.43
CA GLY A 294 2.73 -4.11 -23.14
C GLY A 294 3.88 -5.02 -22.68
N ASN A 295 5.13 -4.70 -23.01
CA ASN A 295 6.27 -5.57 -22.73
C ASN A 295 6.95 -5.20 -21.40
N PHE A 296 7.18 -6.20 -20.55
CA PHE A 296 7.97 -6.03 -19.34
C PHE A 296 9.46 -5.88 -19.68
N ILE A 297 10.11 -4.94 -19.01
CA ILE A 297 11.54 -4.65 -19.13
C ILE A 297 12.17 -4.86 -17.76
N ASN A 298 13.20 -5.70 -17.68
CA ASN A 298 14.01 -5.87 -16.48
C ASN A 298 14.96 -4.68 -16.36
N THR A 299 14.68 -3.76 -15.43
CA THR A 299 15.41 -2.49 -15.34
C THR A 299 16.56 -2.59 -14.35
N LEU A 300 16.31 -3.11 -13.15
CA LEU A 300 17.33 -3.32 -12.12
C LEU A 300 17.16 -4.72 -11.52
N LYS A 301 18.25 -5.49 -11.43
CA LYS A 301 18.27 -6.80 -10.79
C LYS A 301 19.41 -6.87 -9.76
N ILE A 302 19.13 -7.49 -8.63
CA ILE A 302 20.11 -7.85 -7.60
C ILE A 302 20.13 -9.36 -7.52
N ASN A 303 21.28 -9.97 -7.81
CA ASN A 303 21.47 -11.42 -7.69
C ASN A 303 21.60 -11.85 -6.23
N PRO A 304 21.36 -13.14 -5.89
CA PRO A 304 21.55 -13.64 -4.53
C PRO A 304 22.95 -13.41 -3.95
N ASN A 305 23.98 -13.30 -4.81
CA ASN A 305 25.36 -13.00 -4.43
C ASN A 305 25.65 -11.49 -4.22
N GLY A 306 24.61 -10.64 -4.34
CA GLY A 306 24.68 -9.20 -4.18
C GLY A 306 25.13 -8.42 -5.42
N ASN A 307 25.33 -9.06 -6.57
CA ASN A 307 25.65 -8.32 -7.82
C ASN A 307 24.44 -7.54 -8.32
N VAL A 308 24.66 -6.29 -8.73
CA VAL A 308 23.61 -5.39 -9.23
C VAL A 308 23.76 -5.20 -10.74
N GLY A 309 22.71 -5.53 -11.48
CA GLY A 309 22.60 -5.29 -12.92
C GLY A 309 21.59 -4.18 -13.22
N ILE A 310 21.97 -3.22 -14.07
CA ILE A 310 21.06 -2.22 -14.64
C ILE A 310 21.02 -2.45 -16.16
N GLY A 311 19.84 -2.75 -16.69
CA GLY A 311 19.66 -3.12 -18.10
C GLY A 311 20.12 -4.54 -18.48
N THR A 312 20.83 -5.24 -17.58
CA THR A 312 21.25 -6.65 -17.73
C THR A 312 20.55 -7.53 -16.68
N THR A 313 20.29 -8.80 -17.01
CA THR A 313 19.70 -9.77 -16.07
C THR A 313 20.71 -10.68 -15.41
N GLU A 314 21.93 -10.79 -15.94
CA GLU A 314 22.94 -11.72 -15.45
C GLU A 314 24.25 -10.99 -15.17
N PRO A 315 24.28 -10.07 -14.18
CA PRO A 315 25.46 -9.28 -13.90
C PRO A 315 26.63 -10.16 -13.44
N THR A 316 27.75 -10.13 -14.17
CA THR A 316 28.96 -10.87 -13.82
C THR A 316 29.83 -10.14 -12.81
N GLU A 317 29.62 -8.83 -12.65
CA GLU A 317 30.33 -7.94 -11.74
C GLU A 317 29.43 -7.41 -10.62
N LYS A 318 30.03 -6.77 -9.59
CA LYS A 318 29.27 -6.18 -8.47
C LYS A 318 28.27 -5.12 -8.92
N LEU A 319 28.63 -4.32 -9.92
CA LEU A 319 27.75 -3.41 -10.62
C LEU A 319 28.01 -3.53 -12.13
N GLU A 320 27.01 -3.96 -12.88
CA GLU A 320 27.06 -4.03 -14.35
C GLU A 320 25.92 -3.20 -14.94
N ILE A 321 26.27 -2.28 -15.85
CA ILE A 321 25.31 -1.39 -16.51
C ILE A 321 25.39 -1.63 -18.01
N GLN A 322 24.31 -2.13 -18.60
CA GLN A 322 24.19 -2.27 -20.06
C GLN A 322 23.62 -0.97 -20.66
N GLY A 323 24.52 -0.05 -21.00
CA GLY A 323 24.17 1.24 -21.61
C GLY A 323 25.07 2.36 -21.12
N ASN A 324 24.70 3.60 -21.45
CA ASN A 324 25.45 4.79 -21.05
C ASN A 324 25.08 5.21 -19.62
N ILE A 325 26.06 5.71 -18.88
CA ILE A 325 25.87 6.33 -17.57
C ILE A 325 25.96 7.84 -17.74
N LYS A 326 24.92 8.56 -17.32
CA LYS A 326 24.95 10.03 -17.22
C LYS A 326 25.09 10.42 -15.76
N ILE A 327 26.14 11.15 -15.44
CA ILE A 327 26.35 11.77 -14.13
C ILE A 327 26.04 13.25 -14.30
N SER A 328 25.08 13.76 -13.53
CA SER A 328 24.64 15.16 -13.58
C SER A 328 25.15 15.92 -12.34
N ASP A 329 25.10 17.25 -12.40
CA ASP A 329 25.39 18.17 -11.28
C ASP A 329 26.87 18.23 -10.82
N GLY A 330 27.82 18.19 -11.77
CA GLY A 330 29.25 18.44 -11.49
C GLY A 330 29.95 17.39 -10.62
N ASN A 331 29.35 16.20 -10.47
CA ASN A 331 29.91 15.15 -9.62
C ASN A 331 31.03 14.37 -10.33
N ASN A 332 32.12 14.13 -9.60
CA ASN A 332 33.28 13.36 -10.09
C ASN A 332 32.98 11.85 -10.12
N ILE A 333 33.60 11.12 -11.05
CA ILE A 333 33.70 9.66 -10.98
C ILE A 333 34.91 9.31 -10.13
N LEU A 334 34.65 8.75 -8.95
CA LEU A 334 35.69 8.18 -8.10
C LEU A 334 35.79 6.67 -8.33
N LEU A 335 36.95 6.21 -8.82
CA LEU A 335 37.32 4.80 -8.91
C LEU A 335 38.34 4.49 -7.81
N GLN A 336 37.86 4.09 -6.63
CA GLN A 336 38.71 3.76 -5.48
C GLN A 336 38.90 2.25 -5.34
N LYS A 337 40.12 1.82 -5.01
CA LYS A 337 40.41 0.44 -4.59
C LYS A 337 40.77 0.42 -3.11
N GLY A 338 39.85 0.01 -2.25
CA GLY A 338 40.11 -0.14 -0.81
C GLY A 338 39.01 0.40 0.10
N THR A 339 39.22 0.30 1.41
CA THR A 339 38.37 0.95 2.41
C THR A 339 38.68 2.45 2.42
N LEU A 340 37.73 3.32 2.76
CA LEU A 340 37.87 4.79 2.77
C LEU A 340 39.10 5.34 3.54
N SER A 341 39.84 4.51 4.28
CA SER A 341 41.12 4.84 4.93
C SER A 341 42.33 4.85 4.00
N ASP A 342 42.25 4.11 2.89
CA ASP A 342 43.36 3.94 1.95
C ASP A 342 43.02 4.83 0.75
N GLN A 343 43.53 6.06 0.80
CA GLN A 343 43.30 7.15 -0.15
C GLN A 343 44.01 6.90 -1.51
N GLU A 344 43.81 5.72 -2.09
CA GLU A 344 44.40 5.28 -3.35
C GLU A 344 43.29 5.04 -4.38
N GLY A 345 42.77 6.13 -4.95
CA GLY A 345 41.74 6.08 -5.98
C GLY A 345 42.10 6.94 -7.19
N LEU A 346 41.72 6.47 -8.39
CA LEU A 346 41.74 7.28 -9.60
C LEU A 346 40.49 8.14 -9.61
N TYR A 347 40.69 9.46 -9.59
CA TYR A 347 39.61 10.40 -9.86
C TYR A 347 39.59 10.70 -11.36
N LEU A 348 38.42 10.46 -11.96
CA LEU A 348 38.08 10.96 -13.28
C LEU A 348 37.14 12.14 -13.06
N ILE A 349 37.71 13.33 -13.14
CA ILE A 349 36.95 14.58 -13.11
C ILE A 349 36.66 14.92 -14.57
N GLY A 350 35.41 14.72 -14.98
CA GLY A 350 34.87 15.45 -16.11
C GLY A 350 34.34 16.74 -15.53
N ASP A 351 35.15 17.79 -15.58
CA ASP A 351 34.74 19.07 -15.04
C ASP A 351 33.59 19.58 -15.90
N ARG A 352 32.41 19.67 -15.29
CA ARG A 352 31.35 20.54 -15.77
C ARG A 352 31.00 21.44 -14.62
N ASP A 353 31.98 22.24 -14.22
CA ASP A 353 31.81 23.38 -13.36
C ASP A 353 30.56 24.11 -13.83
N ASN A 354 29.72 24.47 -12.87
CA ASN A 354 28.41 25.09 -13.10
C ASN A 354 28.55 26.53 -13.67
N THR A 355 29.70 26.83 -14.27
CA THR A 355 30.18 28.08 -14.85
C THR A 355 30.90 27.80 -16.19
N SER A 356 30.19 27.17 -17.12
CA SER A 356 30.25 27.32 -18.59
C SER A 356 31.57 27.49 -19.38
N GLU A 357 32.79 27.31 -18.86
CA GLU A 357 33.99 27.67 -19.66
C GLU A 357 35.14 26.67 -19.75
N ASN A 358 35.26 25.59 -18.96
CA ASN A 358 36.32 24.58 -19.17
C ASN A 358 35.81 23.15 -18.98
N GLU A 359 35.71 22.37 -20.06
CA GLU A 359 35.30 20.95 -20.06
C GLU A 359 36.50 19.99 -19.97
N ASP A 360 37.43 20.29 -19.08
CA ASP A 360 38.70 19.56 -18.99
C ASP A 360 38.53 18.16 -18.40
N ILE A 361 39.32 17.21 -18.91
CA ILE A 361 39.46 15.87 -18.33
C ILE A 361 40.72 15.86 -17.45
N ILE A 362 40.52 15.75 -16.15
CA ILE A 362 41.61 15.77 -15.17
C ILE A 362 41.78 14.38 -14.57
N PHE A 363 43.04 13.91 -14.58
CA PHE A 363 43.48 12.71 -13.88
C PHE A 363 44.33 13.13 -12.68
N GLY A 364 43.92 12.70 -11.49
CA GLY A 364 44.63 13.00 -10.25
C GLY A 364 44.43 11.93 -9.19
N PHE A 365 45.21 12.04 -8.12
CA PHE A 365 45.09 11.24 -6.91
C PHE A 365 44.67 12.12 -5.74
N ASP A 366 44.06 11.52 -4.72
CA ASP A 366 43.67 12.24 -3.49
C ASP A 366 44.91 12.85 -2.82
N GLY A 367 44.87 14.15 -2.54
CA GLY A 367 45.67 14.73 -1.45
C GLY A 367 45.00 14.39 -0.11
N ASN A 368 45.53 14.86 1.02
CA ASN A 368 44.99 14.50 2.35
C ASN A 368 43.54 15.01 2.63
N SER A 369 42.80 15.47 1.62
CA SER A 369 41.44 16.01 1.71
C SER A 369 40.76 16.06 0.33
N ARG A 370 39.43 15.87 0.29
CA ARG A 370 38.56 16.00 -0.90
C ARG A 370 38.73 17.30 -1.71
N GLU A 371 39.32 18.35 -1.13
CA GLU A 371 39.58 19.65 -1.76
C GLU A 371 40.99 19.79 -2.35
N SER A 372 41.86 18.76 -2.27
CA SER A 372 43.23 18.81 -2.82
C SER A 372 43.55 17.60 -3.69
N ILE A 373 42.74 17.36 -4.72
CA ILE A 373 43.14 16.42 -5.77
C ILE A 373 44.47 16.92 -6.35
N GLN A 374 45.51 16.10 -6.21
CA GLN A 374 46.78 16.38 -6.85
C GLN A 374 46.65 15.99 -8.32
N GLU A 375 46.31 16.96 -9.14
CA GLU A 375 46.35 16.84 -10.59
C GLU A 375 47.73 16.34 -11.06
N LYS A 376 47.70 15.29 -11.88
CA LYS A 376 48.91 14.73 -12.51
C LYS A 376 48.87 14.85 -14.03
N MET A 377 47.68 14.85 -14.61
CA MET A 377 47.46 14.99 -16.04
C MET A 377 46.15 15.70 -16.31
N ARG A 378 46.12 16.56 -17.32
CA ARG A 378 44.92 17.26 -17.80
C ARG A 378 44.90 17.22 -19.31
N LEU A 379 43.72 16.94 -19.85
CA LEU A 379 43.39 17.23 -21.24
C LEU A 379 42.40 18.39 -21.24
N THR A 380 42.81 19.53 -21.77
CA THR A 380 41.91 20.68 -21.88
C THR A 380 40.84 20.46 -22.95
N ASP A 381 39.74 21.18 -22.86
CA ASP A 381 38.72 21.23 -23.91
C ASP A 381 39.26 21.75 -25.27
N GLU A 382 40.29 22.60 -25.25
CA GLU A 382 41.06 23.02 -26.42
C GLU A 382 42.02 21.92 -26.96
N GLY A 383 42.10 20.78 -26.27
CA GLY A 383 42.90 19.62 -26.67
C GLY A 383 44.39 19.74 -26.35
N TYR A 384 44.76 20.43 -25.28
CA TYR A 384 46.14 20.48 -24.77
C TYR A 384 46.32 19.43 -23.68
N LEU A 385 47.34 18.58 -23.82
CA LEU A 385 47.69 17.57 -22.85
C LEU A 385 48.82 18.06 -21.94
N GLY A 386 48.50 18.38 -20.69
CA GLY A 386 49.46 18.68 -19.63
C GLY A 386 49.78 17.44 -18.80
N ILE A 387 51.06 17.16 -18.55
CA ILE A 387 51.52 16.16 -17.58
C ILE A 387 52.41 16.87 -16.56
N GLY A 388 51.96 16.91 -15.30
CA GLY A 388 52.63 17.66 -14.23
C GLY A 388 52.46 19.18 -14.31
N THR A 389 51.64 19.69 -15.23
CA THR A 389 51.25 21.10 -15.36
C THR A 389 49.73 21.18 -15.54
N ASN A 390 49.10 22.20 -14.95
CA ASN A 390 47.67 22.47 -15.05
C ASN A 390 47.34 23.61 -16.03
N VAL A 391 48.35 24.20 -16.67
CA VAL A 391 48.19 25.25 -17.68
C VAL A 391 49.12 24.95 -18.86
N PRO A 392 48.87 23.85 -19.61
CA PRO A 392 49.70 23.50 -20.75
C PRO A 392 49.62 24.60 -21.83
N THR A 393 50.78 25.07 -22.28
CA THR A 393 50.95 26.07 -23.34
C THR A 393 51.23 25.44 -24.71
N GLU A 394 51.57 24.15 -24.73
CA GLU A 394 51.82 23.34 -25.91
C GLU A 394 50.86 22.15 -25.97
N LYS A 395 50.55 21.64 -27.18
CA LYS A 395 49.60 20.52 -27.37
C LYS A 395 49.94 19.29 -26.51
N LEU A 396 51.23 19.08 -26.24
CA LEU A 396 51.72 18.17 -25.21
C LEU A 396 52.80 18.90 -24.41
N GLU A 397 52.53 19.22 -23.16
CA GLU A 397 53.50 19.81 -22.24
C GLU A 397 53.75 18.86 -21.06
N VAL A 398 55.02 18.51 -20.85
CA VAL A 398 55.44 17.62 -19.75
C VAL A 398 56.40 18.36 -18.85
N LEU A 399 55.98 18.66 -17.62
CA LEU A 399 56.86 19.22 -16.61
C LEU A 399 57.67 18.11 -15.94
N GLY A 400 58.74 17.69 -16.60
CA GLY A 400 59.61 16.61 -16.12
C GLY A 400 60.48 16.02 -17.21
N LYS A 401 61.19 14.93 -16.88
CA LYS A 401 62.01 14.19 -17.84
C LYS A 401 61.14 13.24 -18.65
N ILE A 402 61.23 13.32 -19.97
CA ILE A 402 60.65 12.35 -20.89
C ILE A 402 61.72 11.31 -21.24
N LYS A 403 61.45 10.03 -20.95
CA LYS A 403 62.26 8.90 -21.44
C LYS A 403 61.54 8.27 -22.63
N ALA A 404 62.05 8.51 -23.83
CA ALA A 404 61.53 7.95 -25.08
C ALA A 404 62.57 7.03 -25.73
N SER A 405 62.12 6.01 -26.46
CA SER A 405 63.00 5.17 -27.28
C SER A 405 63.46 5.89 -28.55
N SER A 406 62.63 6.78 -29.09
CA SER A 406 62.94 7.62 -30.25
C SER A 406 62.00 8.83 -30.31
N PHE A 407 62.46 9.91 -30.94
CA PHE A 407 61.62 11.02 -31.39
C PHE A 407 61.63 11.03 -32.90
N VAL A 408 60.45 10.99 -33.52
CA VAL A 408 60.31 11.08 -34.98
C VAL A 408 59.68 12.43 -35.29
N THR A 409 60.35 13.21 -36.13
CA THR A 409 59.87 14.52 -36.59
C THR A 409 59.69 14.50 -38.10
N SER A 410 58.66 15.18 -38.59
CA SER A 410 58.39 15.29 -40.03
C SER A 410 59.24 16.41 -40.63
N LEU A 411 60.31 16.04 -41.32
CA LEU A 411 61.22 16.96 -42.00
C LEU A 411 60.77 17.22 -43.44
N GLN A 412 60.84 18.48 -43.88
CA GLN A 412 60.56 18.86 -45.27
C GLN A 412 61.79 18.68 -46.17
N SER A 413 62.99 18.81 -45.62
CA SER A 413 64.27 18.71 -46.34
C SER A 413 65.38 18.30 -45.36
N PHE A 414 66.37 17.58 -45.86
CA PHE A 414 67.59 17.22 -45.15
C PHE A 414 68.78 17.95 -45.80
N PRO A 415 69.85 18.33 -45.06
CA PRO A 415 70.85 19.28 -45.53
C PRO A 415 71.71 18.92 -46.73
N ASP A 416 71.53 17.74 -47.35
CA ASP A 416 72.29 17.26 -48.53
C ASP A 416 72.48 18.31 -49.65
N TYR A 417 71.58 19.30 -49.73
CA TYR A 417 71.71 20.46 -50.63
C TYR A 417 73.03 21.25 -50.46
N VAL A 418 73.72 21.15 -49.31
CA VAL A 418 75.02 21.79 -49.09
C VAL A 418 76.07 21.27 -50.08
N PHE A 419 75.92 20.04 -50.57
CA PHE A 419 76.83 19.42 -51.54
C PHE A 419 76.44 19.69 -53.01
N GLU A 420 75.35 20.39 -53.27
CA GLU A 420 74.93 20.72 -54.63
C GLU A 420 75.87 21.76 -55.26
N LYS A 421 76.03 21.67 -56.60
CA LYS A 421 77.04 22.47 -57.33
C LYS A 421 76.81 23.98 -57.25
N ASP A 422 75.58 24.42 -57.05
CA ASP A 422 75.17 25.80 -56.96
C ASP A 422 75.05 26.30 -55.50
N TYR A 423 75.38 25.46 -54.51
CA TYR A 423 75.42 25.86 -53.12
C TYR A 423 76.49 26.94 -52.89
N LYS A 424 76.05 28.07 -52.34
CA LYS A 424 76.92 29.22 -52.08
C LYS A 424 77.53 29.11 -50.70
N LEU A 425 78.65 28.39 -50.60
CA LEU A 425 79.43 28.33 -49.38
C LEU A 425 79.97 29.72 -49.01
N GLN A 426 79.61 30.21 -47.83
CA GLN A 426 80.07 31.50 -47.33
C GLN A 426 81.60 31.48 -47.16
N PRO A 427 82.38 32.49 -47.57
CA PRO A 427 83.82 32.49 -47.30
C PRO A 427 84.13 32.49 -45.79
N LEU A 428 85.14 31.72 -45.35
CA LEU A 428 85.54 31.64 -43.93
C LEU A 428 85.83 33.00 -43.29
N ILE A 429 86.33 33.97 -44.07
CA ILE A 429 86.56 35.33 -43.59
C ILE A 429 85.27 36.05 -43.20
N GLU A 430 84.17 35.78 -43.89
CA GLU A 430 82.84 36.31 -43.58
C GLU A 430 82.23 35.55 -42.41
N VAL A 431 82.40 34.24 -42.34
CA VAL A 431 81.99 33.43 -41.17
C VAL A 431 82.68 33.93 -39.91
N LYS A 432 83.99 34.21 -39.97
CA LYS A 432 84.75 34.78 -38.85
C LYS A 432 84.17 36.12 -38.39
N LYS A 433 83.93 37.05 -39.31
CA LYS A 433 83.31 38.35 -39.00
C LYS A 433 81.95 38.17 -38.33
N TYR A 434 81.15 37.21 -38.79
CA TYR A 434 79.84 36.92 -38.20
C TYR A 434 79.97 36.38 -36.77
N VAL A 435 80.84 35.39 -36.54
CA VAL A 435 81.04 34.80 -35.21
C VAL A 435 81.60 35.83 -34.22
N GLU A 436 82.51 36.71 -34.65
CA GLU A 436 83.02 37.81 -33.81
C GLU A 436 81.93 38.82 -33.43
N ALA A 437 80.96 39.06 -34.32
CA ALA A 437 79.86 39.99 -34.08
C ALA A 437 78.66 39.38 -33.31
N HIS A 438 78.40 38.09 -33.49
CA HIS A 438 77.16 37.44 -33.02
C HIS A 438 77.37 36.31 -32.01
N HIS A 439 78.60 35.84 -31.81
CA HIS A 439 78.96 34.76 -30.88
C HIS A 439 78.29 33.40 -31.14
N HIS A 440 77.75 33.17 -32.32
CA HIS A 440 77.27 31.87 -32.79
C HIS A 440 77.50 31.72 -34.30
N LEU A 441 77.40 30.49 -34.82
CA LEU A 441 77.53 30.24 -36.26
C LEU A 441 76.36 30.82 -37.06
N PRO A 442 76.58 31.24 -38.32
CA PRO A 442 75.50 31.60 -39.23
C PRO A 442 74.43 30.50 -39.30
N GLY A 443 73.16 30.88 -39.13
CA GLY A 443 72.02 29.97 -39.16
C GLY A 443 71.72 29.26 -37.83
N MET A 444 72.67 29.13 -36.92
CA MET A 444 72.43 28.55 -35.58
C MET A 444 71.66 29.52 -34.68
N PRO A 445 70.79 29.03 -33.79
CA PRO A 445 70.09 29.89 -32.85
C PRO A 445 71.07 30.49 -31.83
N SER A 446 70.82 31.73 -31.41
CA SER A 446 71.57 32.37 -30.33
C SER A 446 71.12 31.87 -28.97
N GLU A 447 71.98 31.96 -27.95
CA GLU A 447 71.64 31.60 -26.56
C GLU A 447 70.39 32.33 -26.07
N ASN A 448 70.30 33.65 -26.33
CA ASN A 448 69.13 34.45 -25.97
C ASN A 448 67.83 33.95 -26.63
N ASN A 449 67.91 33.41 -27.85
CA ASN A 449 66.75 32.83 -28.51
C ASN A 449 66.35 31.50 -27.85
N VAL A 450 67.33 30.62 -27.58
CA VAL A 450 67.10 29.30 -26.95
C VAL A 450 66.53 29.42 -25.54
N LEU A 451 67.06 30.35 -24.73
CA LEU A 451 66.55 30.57 -23.37
C LEU A 451 65.13 31.15 -23.35
N LYS A 452 64.76 31.93 -24.38
CA LYS A 452 63.46 32.59 -24.47
C LYS A 452 62.38 31.70 -25.10
N ASN A 453 62.71 30.97 -26.16
CA ASN A 453 61.73 30.26 -26.99
C ASN A 453 61.87 28.72 -26.91
N GLY A 454 62.85 28.21 -26.16
CA GLY A 454 63.18 26.79 -26.14
C GLY A 454 64.07 26.36 -27.32
N LEU A 455 64.47 25.09 -27.32
CA LEU A 455 65.26 24.48 -28.38
C LEU A 455 64.43 23.44 -29.11
N ASP A 456 64.07 23.71 -30.37
CA ASP A 456 63.48 22.69 -31.22
C ASP A 456 64.57 21.69 -31.63
N ILE A 457 64.41 20.44 -31.15
CA ILE A 457 65.33 19.33 -31.43
C ILE A 457 65.40 19.04 -32.94
N LYS A 458 64.30 19.21 -33.68
CA LYS A 458 64.26 19.03 -35.13
C LYS A 458 65.18 20.05 -35.80
N ASP A 459 64.97 21.32 -35.53
CA ASP A 459 65.69 22.40 -36.21
C ASP A 459 67.17 22.39 -35.86
N ILE A 460 67.52 22.12 -34.59
CA ILE A 460 68.93 22.02 -34.20
C ILE A 460 69.60 20.79 -34.80
N SER A 461 68.91 19.65 -34.92
CA SER A 461 69.46 18.46 -35.60
C SER A 461 69.74 18.75 -37.08
N VAL A 462 68.80 19.39 -37.79
CA VAL A 462 68.97 19.75 -39.21
C VAL A 462 70.11 20.74 -39.38
N LYS A 463 70.10 21.85 -38.63
CA LYS A 463 71.15 22.88 -38.72
C LYS A 463 72.52 22.35 -38.31
N SER A 464 72.58 21.45 -37.34
CA SER A 464 73.84 20.81 -36.95
C SER A 464 74.42 19.99 -38.09
N VAL A 465 73.58 19.23 -38.81
CA VAL A 465 74.02 18.48 -40.00
C VAL A 465 74.48 19.44 -41.10
N GLU A 466 73.72 20.51 -41.40
CA GLU A 466 74.12 21.53 -42.37
C GLU A 466 75.49 22.16 -42.05
N LYS A 467 75.73 22.56 -40.80
CA LYS A 467 77.02 23.13 -40.39
C LYS A 467 78.15 22.10 -40.42
N ILE A 468 77.86 20.83 -40.16
CA ILE A 468 78.85 19.73 -40.31
C ILE A 468 79.23 19.58 -41.79
N GLU A 469 78.26 19.63 -42.71
CA GLU A 469 78.52 19.52 -44.14
C GLU A 469 79.30 20.73 -44.69
N GLU A 470 78.96 21.96 -44.28
CA GLU A 470 79.74 23.17 -44.59
C GLU A 470 81.18 23.07 -44.04
N LEU A 471 81.34 22.57 -42.81
CA LEU A 471 82.66 22.33 -42.22
C LEU A 471 83.48 21.36 -43.08
N PHE A 472 82.87 20.29 -43.58
CA PHE A 472 83.53 19.37 -44.50
C PHE A 472 83.93 20.05 -45.81
N LEU A 473 83.10 20.93 -46.39
CA LEU A 473 83.49 21.70 -47.58
C LEU A 473 84.70 22.61 -47.32
N TYR A 474 84.74 23.32 -46.19
CA TYR A 474 85.92 24.12 -45.83
C TYR A 474 87.16 23.27 -45.62
N VAL A 475 87.03 22.09 -45.00
CA VAL A 475 88.16 21.16 -44.79
C VAL A 475 88.68 20.64 -46.13
N ILE A 476 87.79 20.29 -47.07
CA ILE A 476 88.17 19.87 -48.43
C ILE A 476 88.92 21.02 -49.13
N GLN A 477 88.37 22.25 -49.12
CA GLN A 477 89.03 23.41 -49.71
C GLN A 477 90.41 23.70 -49.07
N GLN A 478 90.52 23.61 -47.75
CA GLN A 478 91.80 23.77 -47.05
C GLN A 478 92.81 22.70 -47.45
N GLN A 479 92.38 21.44 -47.58
CA GLN A 479 93.24 20.34 -48.01
C GLN A 479 93.75 20.54 -49.44
N GLU A 480 92.90 21.02 -50.36
CA GLU A 480 93.30 21.37 -51.73
C GLU A 480 94.34 22.51 -51.74
N ILE A 481 94.11 23.56 -50.94
CA ILE A 481 95.07 24.67 -50.78
C ILE A 481 96.40 24.15 -50.22
N ILE A 482 96.38 23.30 -49.19
CA ILE A 482 97.60 22.71 -48.60
C ILE A 482 98.36 21.87 -49.64
N GLN A 483 97.66 21.06 -50.45
CA GLN A 483 98.28 20.28 -51.52
C GLN A 483 98.91 21.18 -52.58
N ASN A 484 98.21 22.24 -53.00
CA ASN A 484 98.74 23.22 -53.95
C ASN A 484 99.98 23.94 -53.41
N LEU A 485 99.93 24.38 -52.14
CA LEU A 485 101.06 25.00 -51.46
C LEU A 485 102.25 24.04 -51.35
N LYS A 486 102.04 22.78 -51.00
CA LYS A 486 103.09 21.75 -50.98
C LYS A 486 103.73 21.56 -52.36
N GLN A 487 102.92 21.40 -53.41
CA GLN A 487 103.42 21.29 -54.78
C GLN A 487 104.22 22.53 -55.20
N ARG A 488 103.79 23.72 -54.80
CA ARG A 488 104.48 24.97 -55.11
C ARG A 488 105.78 25.14 -54.33
N ILE A 489 105.84 24.70 -53.08
CA ILE A 489 107.07 24.63 -52.28
C ILE A 489 108.05 23.65 -52.93
N GLU A 490 107.61 22.45 -53.31
CA GLU A 490 108.45 21.47 -54.03
C GLU A 490 108.99 22.01 -55.37
N GLN A 491 108.25 22.91 -56.04
CA GLN A 491 108.71 23.57 -57.26
C GLN A 491 109.72 24.70 -56.99
N LEU A 492 109.60 25.43 -55.88
CA LEU A 492 110.50 26.53 -55.49
C LEU A 492 111.79 26.03 -54.83
N GLU A 493 111.78 24.83 -54.25
CA GLU A 493 112.94 24.18 -53.61
C GLU A 493 113.79 23.35 -54.58
N LYS A 494 113.46 23.33 -55.87
CA LYS A 494 114.34 22.74 -56.90
C LYS A 494 115.53 23.68 -57.16
N PRO A 495 116.79 23.25 -56.89
CA PRO A 495 117.99 24.08 -57.02
C PRO A 495 118.35 24.44 -58.47
#